data_AF-E8ZI73-F1
#
_entry.id   AF-E8ZI73-F1
#
_cell.length_a   1.000
_cell.length_b   1.000
_cell.length_c   1.000
_cell.angle_alpha   90.00
_cell.angle_beta   90.00
_cell.angle_gamma   90.00
#
_symmetry.space_group_name_H-M   'P 1'
#
loop_
_entity.id
_entity.type
_entity.pdbx_description
1 polymer ?
#
loop_
_entity_poly.entity_id
_entity_poly.type
_entity_poly.pdbx_seq_one_letter_code
_entity_poly.pdbx_strand_id
1 'polypeptide(L)'
;MDPKLLGLTGALGTAAAGGGIYWSVQASKQSISSLLASERGVLLIKDRSDSTWNDAWKKYKDSSGNKWGIKDWSAKQSLQDAPDEFKEECEKRASEKVSSVERQEYKDVRNWCTRPKKVVELLNSEGKKVLLSQTGDDKEWNDSWTKYKKHHENKPASGSQVTYKSDDELGVSSFSNKTTQDNAPTEYKTACQTKSELHIDETKITEDPNFQKVEKWCTKDKS
;
A
#
# COMPACT_ATOMS: atom_id res chain seq x y z
N MET A 1 -37.13 -8.93 -49.69
CA MET A 1 -38.28 -8.03 -49.85
C MET A 1 -39.36 -8.56 -48.93
N ASP A 2 -39.62 -7.84 -47.83
CA ASP A 2 -40.65 -8.18 -46.84
C ASP A 2 -42.04 -8.34 -47.46
N PRO A 3 -42.90 -9.14 -46.82
CA PRO A 3 -43.99 -8.47 -46.12
C PRO A 3 -44.41 -9.08 -44.77
N LYS A 4 -44.54 -8.17 -43.80
CA LYS A 4 -45.72 -7.97 -42.92
C LYS A 4 -46.18 -9.10 -42.00
N LEU A 5 -45.83 -8.89 -40.73
CA LEU A 5 -46.66 -8.98 -39.53
C LEU A 5 -48.18 -9.08 -39.76
N LEU A 6 -48.78 -10.16 -39.24
CA LEU A 6 -50.19 -10.24 -38.84
C LEU A 6 -50.24 -11.08 -37.56
N GLY A 7 -50.64 -10.46 -36.46
CA GLY A 7 -50.59 -11.04 -35.13
C GLY A 7 -51.73 -12.03 -34.83
N LEU A 8 -51.49 -12.86 -33.82
CA LEU A 8 -52.53 -13.44 -32.98
C LEU A 8 -52.12 -13.28 -31.52
N THR A 9 -52.83 -12.38 -30.86
CA THR A 9 -52.89 -12.16 -29.42
C THR A 9 -53.24 -13.46 -28.70
N GLY A 10 -52.30 -14.01 -27.96
CA GLY A 10 -52.55 -14.83 -26.78
C GLY A 10 -52.24 -13.97 -25.54
N ALA A 11 -53.19 -13.84 -24.62
CA ALA A 11 -53.08 -13.00 -23.44
C ALA A 11 -51.92 -13.45 -22.53
N LEU A 12 -50.75 -12.82 -22.71
CA LEU A 12 -49.71 -12.72 -21.71
C LEU A 12 -49.66 -11.25 -21.30
N GLY A 13 -50.14 -10.97 -20.09
CA GLY A 13 -50.01 -9.65 -19.49
C GLY A 13 -48.53 -9.25 -19.43
N THR A 14 -48.15 -8.32 -20.31
CA THR A 14 -46.96 -7.47 -20.22
C THR A 14 -46.97 -6.68 -18.91
N ALA A 15 -45.88 -6.24 -18.29
CA ALA A 15 -44.47 -6.48 -18.45
C ALA A 15 -43.78 -5.77 -17.26
N ALA A 16 -42.90 -6.47 -16.56
CA ALA A 16 -41.61 -5.90 -16.21
C ALA A 16 -40.63 -7.06 -16.32
N ALA A 17 -39.81 -7.04 -17.36
CA ALA A 17 -38.61 -7.84 -17.47
C ALA A 17 -37.63 -7.35 -16.39
N GLY A 18 -37.94 -7.65 -15.15
CA GLY A 18 -37.08 -7.61 -14.00
C GLY A 18 -37.24 -8.97 -13.36
N GLY A 19 -36.90 -10.02 -14.12
CA GLY A 19 -36.63 -11.33 -13.56
C GLY A 19 -35.49 -11.10 -12.59
N GLY A 20 -35.86 -10.74 -11.35
CA GLY A 20 -35.00 -10.75 -10.21
C GLY A 20 -34.51 -12.17 -10.17
N ILE A 21 -33.32 -12.35 -10.73
CA ILE A 21 -32.43 -13.43 -10.34
C ILE A 21 -32.56 -13.41 -8.83
N TYR A 22 -33.16 -14.47 -8.33
CA TYR A 22 -32.97 -14.92 -6.97
C TYR A 22 -31.46 -15.09 -6.85
N TRP A 23 -30.75 -13.96 -6.68
CA TRP A 23 -29.31 -13.90 -6.56
C TRP A 23 -29.14 -14.38 -5.15
N SER A 24 -29.07 -15.70 -5.03
CA SER A 24 -28.61 -16.42 -3.88
C SER A 24 -27.23 -15.88 -3.56
N VAL A 25 -27.17 -14.74 -2.85
CA VAL A 25 -25.97 -14.28 -2.17
C VAL A 25 -25.92 -15.16 -0.94
N GLN A 26 -25.62 -16.44 -1.14
CA GLN A 26 -24.81 -17.11 -0.16
C GLN A 26 -23.51 -16.34 -0.20
N ALA A 27 -23.39 -15.35 0.71
CA ALA A 27 -22.16 -14.62 0.95
C ALA A 27 -21.08 -15.68 1.17
N SER A 28 -20.29 -15.95 0.14
CA SER A 28 -19.28 -16.99 0.17
C SER A 28 -18.29 -16.55 1.24
N LYS A 29 -18.23 -17.29 2.36
CA LYS A 29 -17.35 -16.91 3.45
C LYS A 29 -15.90 -16.98 2.94
N GLN A 30 -15.19 -15.85 2.97
CA GLN A 30 -13.77 -15.76 2.61
C GLN A 30 -12.92 -15.69 3.86
N SER A 31 -11.67 -16.18 3.79
CA SER A 31 -10.75 -15.98 4.91
C SER A 31 -10.46 -14.50 5.09
N ILE A 32 -10.29 -14.07 6.34
CA ILE A 32 -9.92 -12.69 6.66
C ILE A 32 -8.62 -12.29 5.93
N SER A 33 -7.66 -13.21 5.84
CA SER A 33 -6.41 -13.03 5.09
C SER A 33 -6.61 -12.75 3.60
N SER A 34 -7.58 -13.41 2.96
CA SER A 34 -7.90 -13.17 1.55
C SER A 34 -8.54 -11.80 1.34
N LEU A 35 -9.39 -11.37 2.29
CA LEU A 35 -10.02 -10.06 2.25
C LEU A 35 -8.98 -8.96 2.49
N LEU A 36 -8.10 -9.12 3.48
CA LEU A 36 -7.00 -8.18 3.77
C LEU A 36 -6.00 -8.07 2.63
N ALA A 37 -5.72 -9.15 1.91
CA ALA A 37 -4.85 -9.11 0.73
C ALA A 37 -5.41 -8.20 -0.39
N SER A 38 -6.72 -7.94 -0.39
CA SER A 38 -7.37 -7.02 -1.32
C SER A 38 -7.36 -5.56 -0.83
N GLU A 39 -6.94 -5.31 0.43
CA GLU A 39 -6.79 -3.95 0.92
C GLU A 39 -5.55 -3.26 0.33
N ARG A 40 -5.71 -1.98 -0.03
CA ARG A 40 -4.65 -1.22 -0.67
C ARG A 40 -3.56 -0.79 0.30
N GLY A 41 -3.92 -0.36 1.52
CA GLY A 41 -3.00 0.33 2.42
C GLY A 41 -2.25 -0.53 3.44
N VAL A 42 -2.70 -1.75 3.67
CA VAL A 42 -2.21 -2.59 4.78
C VAL A 42 -1.78 -3.96 4.30
N LEU A 43 -0.94 -4.61 5.11
CA LEU A 43 -0.56 -6.01 4.96
C LEU A 43 -0.64 -6.71 6.31
N LEU A 44 -1.04 -7.98 6.27
CA LEU A 44 -0.86 -8.87 7.41
C LEU A 44 0.62 -8.99 7.75
N ILE A 45 0.94 -8.83 9.03
CA ILE A 45 2.29 -9.06 9.55
C ILE A 45 2.51 -10.58 9.55
N LYS A 46 3.48 -11.06 8.78
CA LYS A 46 3.78 -12.49 8.64
C LYS A 46 5.14 -12.88 9.22
N ASP A 47 6.10 -11.97 9.17
CA ASP A 47 7.41 -12.21 9.75
C ASP A 47 7.32 -12.03 11.27
N ARG A 48 7.59 -13.09 12.04
CA ARG A 48 7.52 -13.05 13.51
C ARG A 48 8.58 -12.15 14.14
N SER A 49 9.61 -11.76 13.38
CA SER A 49 10.66 -10.82 13.78
C SER A 49 10.39 -9.37 13.35
N ASP A 50 9.30 -9.11 12.62
CA ASP A 50 8.91 -7.75 12.20
C ASP A 50 8.62 -6.89 13.43
N SER A 51 9.31 -5.75 13.54
CA SER A 51 9.19 -4.84 14.68
C SER A 51 7.79 -4.20 14.80
N THR A 52 7.01 -4.18 13.72
CA THR A 52 5.63 -3.67 13.72
C THR A 52 4.67 -4.50 14.57
N TRP A 53 5.06 -5.73 14.95
CA TRP A 53 4.33 -6.50 15.95
C TRP A 53 4.14 -5.74 17.26
N ASN A 54 5.11 -4.91 17.66
CA ASN A 54 5.04 -4.16 18.90
C ASN A 54 3.97 -3.07 18.85
N ASP A 55 3.83 -2.40 17.71
CA ASP A 55 2.75 -1.43 17.48
C ASP A 55 1.38 -2.10 17.46
N ALA A 56 1.30 -3.26 16.81
CA ALA A 56 0.09 -4.06 16.73
C ALA A 56 -0.36 -4.56 18.12
N TRP A 57 0.61 -5.01 18.92
CA TRP A 57 0.39 -5.40 20.31
C TRP A 57 -0.07 -4.24 21.17
N LYS A 58 0.55 -3.06 21.03
CA LYS A 58 0.11 -1.85 21.71
C LYS A 58 -1.36 -1.53 21.40
N LYS A 59 -1.74 -1.52 20.11
CA LYS A 59 -3.14 -1.32 19.70
C LYS A 59 -4.09 -2.34 20.32
N TYR A 60 -3.70 -3.62 20.35
CA TYR A 60 -4.49 -4.67 20.99
C TYR A 60 -4.71 -4.38 22.48
N LYS A 61 -3.65 -4.06 23.22
CA LYS A 61 -3.77 -3.77 24.67
C LYS A 61 -4.66 -2.58 24.97
N ASP A 62 -4.49 -1.50 24.21
CA ASP A 62 -5.18 -0.24 24.42
C ASP A 62 -6.68 -0.33 24.10
N SER A 63 -7.09 -1.27 23.25
CA SER A 63 -8.48 -1.35 22.74
C SER A 63 -9.25 -2.64 23.07
N SER A 64 -8.58 -3.72 23.49
CA SER A 64 -9.22 -5.04 23.60
C SER A 64 -9.52 -5.52 25.01
N GLY A 65 -8.79 -5.04 26.04
CA GLY A 65 -8.94 -5.56 27.41
C GLY A 65 -8.77 -7.07 27.53
N ASN A 66 -7.90 -7.67 26.71
CA ASN A 66 -7.70 -9.12 26.56
C ASN A 66 -8.84 -9.89 25.85
N LYS A 67 -9.46 -9.29 24.84
CA LYS A 67 -10.57 -9.92 24.07
C LYS A 67 -10.27 -11.33 23.55
N TRP A 68 -9.02 -11.63 23.20
CA TRP A 68 -8.61 -12.94 22.67
C TRP A 68 -8.17 -13.93 23.74
N GLY A 69 -8.20 -13.56 25.03
CA GLY A 69 -7.91 -14.48 26.13
C GLY A 69 -6.45 -14.92 26.21
N ILE A 70 -5.52 -14.00 25.94
CA ILE A 70 -4.07 -14.24 26.10
C ILE A 70 -3.79 -14.62 27.55
N LYS A 71 -3.09 -15.75 27.75
CA LYS A 71 -2.75 -16.27 29.08
C LYS A 71 -1.80 -15.34 29.82
N ASP A 72 -1.87 -15.32 31.15
CA ASP A 72 -1.03 -14.48 32.01
C ASP A 72 -1.09 -13.00 31.63
N TRP A 73 -2.29 -12.54 31.25
CA TRP A 73 -2.54 -11.19 30.75
C TRP A 73 -1.98 -10.09 31.65
N SER A 74 -2.11 -10.24 32.97
CA SER A 74 -1.62 -9.25 33.95
C SER A 74 -0.13 -8.98 33.80
N ALA A 75 0.66 -10.01 33.51
CA ALA A 75 2.09 -9.88 33.23
C ALA A 75 2.33 -9.39 31.80
N LYS A 76 1.67 -10.02 30.81
CA LYS A 76 1.96 -9.76 29.39
C LYS A 76 1.53 -8.38 28.90
N GLN A 77 0.45 -7.80 29.43
CA GLN A 77 0.00 -6.46 29.03
C GLN A 77 1.06 -5.37 29.28
N SER A 78 1.98 -5.59 30.23
CA SER A 78 3.07 -4.66 30.50
C SER A 78 4.23 -4.77 29.50
N LEU A 79 4.30 -5.85 28.71
CA LEU A 79 5.38 -6.07 27.73
C LEU A 79 5.29 -5.04 26.61
N GLN A 80 6.45 -4.51 26.23
CA GLN A 80 6.60 -3.71 25.02
C GLN A 80 6.59 -4.59 23.78
N ASP A 81 7.28 -5.72 23.86
CA ASP A 81 7.33 -6.69 22.77
C ASP A 81 6.07 -7.53 22.70
N ALA A 82 5.63 -7.79 21.48
CA ALA A 82 4.49 -8.65 21.23
C ALA A 82 4.80 -10.10 21.63
N PRO A 83 4.04 -10.71 22.57
CA PRO A 83 4.25 -12.10 22.94
C PRO A 83 3.89 -13.04 21.79
N ASP A 84 4.53 -14.20 21.72
CA ASP A 84 4.30 -15.16 20.63
C ASP A 84 2.86 -15.66 20.56
N GLU A 85 2.19 -15.81 21.70
CA GLU A 85 0.78 -16.19 21.78
C GLU A 85 -0.14 -15.17 21.07
N PHE A 86 0.19 -13.88 21.11
CA PHE A 86 -0.56 -12.86 20.38
C PHE A 86 -0.35 -12.98 18.87
N LYS A 87 0.89 -13.25 18.43
CA LYS A 87 1.22 -13.48 17.01
C LYS A 87 0.49 -14.71 16.47
N GLU A 88 0.42 -15.78 17.26
CA GLU A 88 -0.31 -17.01 16.94
C GLU A 88 -1.83 -16.79 16.82
N GLU A 89 -2.42 -16.02 17.75
CA GLU A 89 -3.83 -15.66 17.65
C GLU A 89 -4.12 -14.83 16.39
N CYS A 90 -3.20 -13.96 15.99
CA CYS A 90 -3.30 -13.25 14.72
C CYS A 90 -3.30 -14.20 13.51
N GLU A 91 -2.37 -15.15 13.43
CA GLU A 91 -2.29 -16.13 12.33
C GLU A 91 -3.55 -17.01 12.25
N LYS A 92 -4.00 -17.49 13.41
CA LYS A 92 -5.22 -18.30 13.53
C LYS A 92 -6.45 -17.53 13.08
N ARG A 93 -6.65 -16.30 13.58
CA ARG A 93 -7.82 -15.48 13.26
C ARG A 93 -7.81 -14.97 11.84
N ALA A 94 -6.64 -14.65 11.28
CA ALA A 94 -6.53 -14.32 9.86
C ALA A 94 -6.99 -15.47 8.93
N SER A 95 -6.98 -16.71 9.41
CA SER A 95 -7.44 -17.89 8.66
C SER A 95 -8.95 -18.13 8.80
N GLU A 96 -9.62 -17.48 9.75
CA GLU A 96 -11.07 -17.61 9.95
C GLU A 96 -11.85 -17.05 8.76
N LYS A 97 -12.98 -17.68 8.44
CA LYS A 97 -13.84 -17.28 7.33
C LYS A 97 -14.99 -16.40 7.80
N VAL A 98 -15.09 -15.22 7.23
CA VAL A 98 -16.13 -14.23 7.54
C VAL A 98 -17.01 -13.97 6.31
N SER A 99 -18.25 -13.54 6.55
CA SER A 99 -19.21 -13.23 5.48
C SER A 99 -18.97 -11.86 4.83
N SER A 100 -18.27 -10.94 5.51
CA SER A 100 -17.94 -9.60 5.02
C SER A 100 -16.89 -8.90 5.90
N VAL A 101 -16.38 -7.76 5.42
CA VAL A 101 -15.45 -6.88 6.15
C VAL A 101 -16.10 -6.14 7.34
N GLU A 102 -17.43 -6.14 7.43
CA GLU A 102 -18.15 -5.51 8.54
C GLU A 102 -18.13 -6.32 9.84
N ARG A 103 -17.73 -7.59 9.73
CA ARG A 103 -17.62 -8.54 10.83
C ARG A 103 -16.56 -8.07 11.83
N GLN A 104 -16.86 -8.18 13.12
CA GLN A 104 -15.95 -7.73 14.17
C GLN A 104 -14.64 -8.52 14.13
N GLU A 105 -14.70 -9.80 13.78
CA GLU A 105 -13.56 -10.68 13.61
C GLU A 105 -12.59 -10.13 12.53
N TYR A 106 -13.14 -9.62 11.42
CA TYR A 106 -12.35 -8.94 10.40
C TYR A 106 -11.71 -7.65 10.93
N LYS A 107 -12.52 -6.79 11.56
CA LYS A 107 -12.08 -5.49 12.10
C LYS A 107 -10.98 -5.65 13.15
N ASP A 108 -11.10 -6.65 14.02
CA ASP A 108 -10.10 -6.98 15.04
C ASP A 108 -8.76 -7.37 14.39
N VAL A 109 -8.78 -8.33 13.45
CA VAL A 109 -7.55 -8.78 12.76
C VAL A 109 -6.95 -7.66 11.92
N ARG A 110 -7.78 -6.88 11.21
CA ARG A 110 -7.33 -5.71 10.47
C ARG A 110 -6.58 -4.75 11.39
N ASN A 111 -7.12 -4.46 12.56
CA ASN A 111 -6.53 -3.46 13.46
C ASN A 111 -5.29 -3.97 14.22
N TRP A 112 -5.26 -5.25 14.57
CA TRP A 112 -4.28 -5.81 15.51
C TRP A 112 -3.28 -6.77 14.88
N CYS A 113 -3.44 -7.14 13.60
CA CYS A 113 -2.53 -8.07 12.92
C CYS A 113 -1.97 -7.52 11.61
N THR A 114 -2.24 -6.25 11.30
CA THR A 114 -1.73 -5.62 10.08
C THR A 114 -0.82 -4.45 10.38
N ARG A 115 0.05 -4.17 9.42
CA ARG A 115 0.86 -2.97 9.34
C ARG A 115 0.54 -2.21 8.04
N PRO A 116 0.77 -0.89 7.99
CA PRO A 116 0.75 -0.18 6.72
C PRO A 116 1.75 -0.80 5.73
N LYS A 117 1.47 -0.69 4.43
CA LYS A 117 2.43 -1.07 3.39
C LYS A 117 3.61 -0.12 3.38
N LYS A 118 4.77 -0.64 3.01
CA LYS A 118 5.89 0.20 2.57
C LYS A 118 5.55 0.82 1.22
N VAL A 119 6.18 1.94 0.90
CA VAL A 119 6.02 2.59 -0.42
C VAL A 119 6.32 1.61 -1.56
N VAL A 120 7.39 0.82 -1.47
CA VAL A 120 7.75 -0.19 -2.48
C VAL A 120 6.72 -1.31 -2.60
N GLU A 121 6.11 -1.73 -1.49
CA GLU A 121 5.06 -2.75 -1.48
C GLU A 121 3.78 -2.21 -2.16
N LEU A 122 3.41 -0.96 -1.87
CA LEU A 122 2.26 -0.32 -2.52
C LEU A 122 2.52 -0.14 -4.03
N LEU A 123 3.69 0.37 -4.43
CA LEU A 123 4.07 0.52 -5.84
C LEU A 123 3.93 -0.79 -6.62
N ASN A 124 4.47 -1.88 -6.07
CA ASN A 124 4.40 -3.19 -6.69
C ASN A 124 2.95 -3.70 -6.81
N SER A 125 2.08 -3.35 -5.87
CA SER A 125 0.66 -3.73 -5.89
C SER A 125 -0.19 -2.92 -6.88
N GLU A 126 0.14 -1.65 -7.13
CA GLU A 126 -0.54 -0.82 -8.12
C GLU A 126 -0.24 -1.25 -9.56
N GLY A 127 0.91 -1.88 -9.78
CA GLY A 127 1.26 -2.56 -11.03
C GLY A 127 1.57 -1.64 -12.22
N LYS A 128 1.54 -0.31 -12.06
CA LYS A 128 1.84 0.67 -13.13
C LYS A 128 3.33 0.98 -13.25
N LYS A 129 4.00 1.07 -12.11
CA LYS A 129 5.39 1.52 -11.99
C LYS A 129 6.14 0.61 -11.04
N VAL A 130 7.44 0.48 -11.28
CA VAL A 130 8.33 -0.33 -10.45
C VAL A 130 9.52 0.50 -10.03
N LEU A 131 10.03 0.25 -8.82
CA LEU A 131 11.23 0.90 -8.32
C LEU A 131 12.42 0.55 -9.22
N LEU A 132 13.24 1.55 -9.53
CA LEU A 132 14.49 1.36 -10.26
C LEU A 132 15.46 0.49 -9.44
N SER A 133 16.10 -0.47 -10.09
CA SER A 133 17.06 -1.37 -9.43
C SER A 133 18.33 -0.62 -9.03
N GLN A 134 18.85 -0.83 -7.81
CA GLN A 134 20.09 -0.17 -7.39
C GLN A 134 21.33 -0.62 -8.18
N THR A 135 21.34 -1.88 -8.63
CA THR A 135 22.46 -2.52 -9.34
C THR A 135 22.23 -2.61 -10.85
N GLY A 136 21.16 -2.00 -11.36
CA GLY A 136 20.83 -1.96 -12.78
C GLY A 136 20.16 -0.63 -13.13
N ASP A 137 19.45 -0.60 -14.26
CA ASP A 137 18.67 0.55 -14.72
C ASP A 137 19.48 1.86 -14.80
N ASP A 138 20.79 1.78 -15.09
CA ASP A 138 21.67 2.96 -15.03
C ASP A 138 21.22 4.07 -15.98
N LYS A 139 20.68 3.69 -17.14
CA LYS A 139 20.11 4.64 -18.09
C LYS A 139 18.92 5.37 -17.47
N GLU A 140 17.96 4.64 -16.92
CA GLU A 140 16.75 5.19 -16.31
C GLU A 140 17.07 6.01 -15.05
N TRP A 141 18.07 5.60 -14.27
CA TRP A 141 18.60 6.38 -13.16
C TRP A 141 19.17 7.71 -13.62
N ASN A 142 20.01 7.71 -14.66
CA ASN A 142 20.59 8.93 -15.21
C ASN A 142 19.52 9.86 -15.80
N ASP A 143 18.52 9.29 -16.50
CA ASP A 143 17.38 10.03 -17.03
C ASP A 143 16.54 10.65 -15.90
N SER A 144 16.29 9.90 -14.83
CA SER A 144 15.55 10.39 -13.66
C SER A 144 16.33 11.47 -12.91
N TRP A 145 17.63 11.25 -12.67
CA TRP A 145 18.52 12.22 -12.04
C TRP A 145 18.58 13.54 -12.82
N THR A 146 18.65 13.48 -14.14
CA THR A 146 18.61 14.67 -14.99
C THR A 146 17.32 15.46 -14.79
N LYS A 147 16.16 14.79 -14.74
CA LYS A 147 14.87 15.43 -14.45
C LYS A 147 14.81 15.99 -13.03
N TYR A 148 15.37 15.26 -12.06
CA TYR A 148 15.42 15.66 -10.65
C TYR A 148 16.22 16.94 -10.47
N LYS A 149 17.44 17.00 -11.02
CA LYS A 149 18.30 18.20 -11.02
C LYS A 149 17.55 19.40 -11.60
N LYS A 150 16.96 19.23 -12.79
CA LYS A 150 16.22 20.28 -13.49
C LYS A 150 15.05 20.84 -12.67
N HIS A 151 14.37 20.00 -11.88
CA HIS A 151 13.29 20.44 -11.00
C HIS A 151 13.77 21.34 -9.84
N HIS A 152 15.04 21.18 -9.45
CA HIS A 152 15.67 21.87 -8.34
C HIS A 152 16.59 23.02 -8.78
N GLU A 153 16.66 23.31 -10.07
CA GLU A 153 17.37 24.49 -10.58
C GLU A 153 16.73 25.77 -10.03
N ASN A 154 17.56 26.69 -9.55
CA ASN A 154 17.14 28.06 -9.29
C ASN A 154 16.87 28.73 -10.64
N LYS A 155 15.85 29.58 -10.72
CA LYS A 155 15.62 30.39 -11.93
C LYS A 155 16.88 31.22 -12.19
N PRO A 156 17.58 31.03 -13.33
CA PRO A 156 18.79 31.79 -13.58
C PRO A 156 18.42 33.25 -13.83
N ALA A 157 19.14 34.17 -13.20
CA ALA A 157 19.28 35.52 -13.76
C ALA A 157 20.04 35.38 -15.09
N SER A 158 19.56 36.04 -16.14
CA SER A 158 20.12 35.92 -17.49
C SER A 158 21.65 35.98 -17.50
N GLY A 159 22.32 34.94 -18.01
CA GLY A 159 23.78 34.86 -18.10
C GLY A 159 24.50 34.29 -16.87
N SER A 160 23.79 33.85 -15.82
CA SER A 160 24.41 33.24 -14.62
C SER A 160 24.57 31.73 -14.72
N GLN A 161 25.59 31.19 -14.06
CA GLN A 161 25.78 29.75 -13.88
C GLN A 161 24.54 29.12 -13.21
N VAL A 162 24.12 27.94 -13.69
CA VAL A 162 23.01 27.19 -13.09
C VAL A 162 23.36 26.86 -11.63
N THR A 163 22.50 27.27 -10.71
CA THR A 163 22.58 26.92 -9.29
C THR A 163 21.37 26.11 -8.90
N TYR A 164 21.46 25.37 -7.79
CA TYR A 164 20.39 24.48 -7.33
C TYR A 164 19.92 24.88 -5.94
N LYS A 165 18.69 24.51 -5.59
CA LYS A 165 18.15 24.63 -4.23
C LYS A 165 19.00 23.80 -3.25
N SER A 166 19.10 24.27 -2.00
CA SER A 166 19.76 23.52 -0.93
C SER A 166 18.95 22.31 -0.47
N ASP A 167 17.63 22.43 -0.54
CA ASP A 167 16.68 21.45 -0.03
C ASP A 167 16.08 20.67 -1.18
N ASP A 168 15.94 19.36 -0.96
CA ASP A 168 15.43 18.42 -1.95
C ASP A 168 14.42 17.45 -1.29
N GLU A 169 13.35 17.10 -2.00
CA GLU A 169 12.26 16.32 -1.37
C GLU A 169 12.63 14.90 -0.95
N LEU A 170 13.70 14.33 -1.52
CA LEU A 170 14.18 12.98 -1.21
C LEU A 170 15.16 12.95 -0.03
N GLY A 171 15.83 14.08 0.26
CA GLY A 171 16.84 14.20 1.29
C GLY A 171 18.17 13.59 0.86
N VAL A 172 18.64 13.94 -0.34
CA VAL A 172 19.90 13.43 -0.90
C VAL A 172 21.09 14.04 -0.16
N SER A 173 21.93 13.19 0.43
CA SER A 173 23.13 13.62 1.13
C SER A 173 24.06 14.45 0.24
N SER A 174 24.39 15.66 0.71
CA SER A 174 25.23 16.63 -0.01
C SER A 174 24.68 16.99 -1.40
N PHE A 175 23.36 17.12 -1.55
CA PHE A 175 22.67 17.34 -2.83
C PHE A 175 23.36 18.38 -3.74
N SER A 176 23.65 19.59 -3.23
CA SER A 176 24.25 20.67 -4.03
C SER A 176 25.62 20.33 -4.61
N ASN A 177 26.38 19.42 -4.01
CA ASN A 177 27.65 18.95 -4.55
C ASN A 177 27.42 17.89 -5.64
N LYS A 178 26.37 17.07 -5.46
CA LYS A 178 26.05 15.97 -6.36
C LYS A 178 25.42 16.41 -7.66
N THR A 179 24.73 17.56 -7.69
CA THR A 179 24.10 18.12 -8.90
C THR A 179 25.11 18.45 -10.00
N THR A 180 26.41 18.51 -9.68
CA THR A 180 27.51 18.66 -10.65
C THR A 180 27.82 17.37 -11.42
N GLN A 181 27.32 16.21 -10.96
CA GLN A 181 27.56 14.92 -11.60
C GLN A 181 26.55 14.68 -12.72
N ASP A 182 27.06 14.20 -13.85
CA ASP A 182 26.23 13.81 -15.01
C ASP A 182 25.41 12.55 -14.71
N ASN A 183 26.05 11.56 -14.10
CA ASN A 183 25.42 10.30 -13.74
C ASN A 183 24.72 10.39 -12.38
N ALA A 184 23.71 9.54 -12.18
CA ALA A 184 22.99 9.42 -10.94
C ALA A 184 23.93 8.95 -9.80
N PRO A 185 24.12 9.77 -8.76
CA PRO A 185 25.01 9.43 -7.65
C PRO A 185 24.41 8.33 -6.78
N THR A 186 25.27 7.57 -6.08
CA THR A 186 24.82 6.55 -5.13
C THR A 186 23.91 7.12 -4.06
N GLU A 187 24.17 8.35 -3.58
CA GLU A 187 23.33 9.00 -2.57
C GLU A 187 21.90 9.24 -3.03
N TYR A 188 21.69 9.51 -4.34
CA TYR A 188 20.35 9.62 -4.91
C TYR A 188 19.65 8.26 -4.93
N LYS A 189 20.35 7.21 -5.41
CA LYS A 189 19.83 5.83 -5.40
C LYS A 189 19.51 5.36 -3.96
N THR A 190 20.34 5.70 -2.98
CA THR A 190 20.14 5.38 -1.56
C THR A 190 18.95 6.14 -0.98
N ALA A 191 18.82 7.45 -1.24
CA ALA A 191 17.68 8.23 -0.76
C ALA A 191 16.35 7.65 -1.27
N CYS A 192 16.30 7.29 -2.55
CA CYS A 192 15.17 6.58 -3.14
C CYS A 192 14.86 5.27 -2.42
N GLN A 193 15.88 4.42 -2.17
CA GLN A 193 15.68 3.15 -1.47
C GLN A 193 15.15 3.36 -0.06
N THR A 194 15.78 4.25 0.72
CA THR A 194 15.37 4.54 2.09
C THR A 194 13.93 5.05 2.15
N LYS A 195 13.53 5.96 1.25
CA LYS A 195 12.15 6.45 1.17
C LYS A 195 11.18 5.34 0.75
N SER A 196 11.59 4.44 -0.13
CA SER A 196 10.76 3.32 -0.61
C SER A 196 10.44 2.30 0.49
N GLU A 197 11.30 2.20 1.51
CA GLU A 197 11.13 1.29 2.66
C GLU A 197 10.28 1.89 3.78
N LEU A 198 9.93 3.18 3.70
CA LEU A 198 9.04 3.81 4.67
C LEU A 198 7.62 3.28 4.52
N HIS A 199 6.97 3.09 5.66
CA HIS A 199 5.53 2.81 5.74
C HIS A 199 4.74 4.04 5.29
N ILE A 200 3.71 3.81 4.48
CA ILE A 200 2.78 4.85 4.03
C ILE A 200 1.80 5.22 5.15
N ASP A 201 1.23 6.41 5.04
CA ASP A 201 -0.03 6.74 5.71
C ASP A 201 -1.19 5.97 5.04
N GLU A 202 -1.77 5.00 5.76
CA GLU A 202 -2.86 4.15 5.27
C GLU A 202 -4.14 4.95 4.93
N THR A 203 -4.27 6.19 5.40
CA THR A 203 -5.40 7.07 5.06
C THR A 203 -5.21 7.80 3.74
N LYS A 204 -3.97 7.93 3.27
CA LYS A 204 -3.61 8.67 2.05
C LYS A 204 -3.25 7.76 0.88
N ILE A 205 -2.68 6.58 1.15
CA ILE A 205 -2.32 5.59 0.12
C ILE A 205 -1.41 6.22 -0.96
N THR A 206 -1.93 6.47 -2.16
CA THR A 206 -1.20 7.07 -3.29
C THR A 206 -1.03 8.59 -3.14
N GLU A 207 -1.75 9.21 -2.21
CA GLU A 207 -1.57 10.61 -1.83
C GLU A 207 -0.53 10.79 -0.72
N ASP A 208 0.07 9.68 -0.23
CA ASP A 208 1.16 9.77 0.73
C ASP A 208 2.35 10.53 0.10
N PRO A 209 2.90 11.56 0.78
CA PRO A 209 3.98 12.36 0.22
C PRO A 209 5.23 11.54 -0.13
N ASN A 210 5.58 10.52 0.65
CA ASN A 210 6.72 9.67 0.33
C ASN A 210 6.41 8.77 -0.88
N PHE A 211 5.18 8.24 -0.96
CA PHE A 211 4.75 7.49 -2.15
C PHE A 211 4.88 8.33 -3.42
N GLN A 212 4.31 9.54 -3.44
CA GLN A 212 4.36 10.43 -4.61
C GLN A 212 5.80 10.79 -5.02
N LYS A 213 6.67 11.05 -4.04
CA LYS A 213 8.09 11.34 -4.30
C LYS A 213 8.80 10.15 -4.93
N VAL A 214 8.65 8.95 -4.35
CA VAL A 214 9.29 7.74 -4.88
C VAL A 214 8.71 7.40 -6.26
N GLU A 215 7.39 7.46 -6.43
CA GLU A 215 6.74 7.22 -7.73
C GLU A 215 7.22 8.19 -8.82
N LYS A 216 7.47 9.45 -8.47
CA LYS A 216 7.91 10.46 -9.43
C LYS A 216 9.39 10.32 -9.81
N TRP A 217 10.25 10.03 -8.83
CA TRP A 217 11.71 10.18 -8.99
C TRP A 217 12.49 8.87 -9.00
N CYS A 218 11.92 7.79 -8.47
CA CYS A 218 12.65 6.56 -8.21
C CYS A 218 12.10 5.37 -9.00
N THR A 219 11.17 5.58 -9.93
CA THR A 219 10.50 4.50 -10.65
C THR A 219 10.62 4.62 -12.18
N LYS A 220 10.41 3.50 -12.84
CA LYS A 220 10.12 3.40 -14.27
C LYS A 220 8.75 2.76 -14.49
N ASP A 221 8.22 2.94 -15.69
CA ASP A 221 7.00 2.25 -16.10
C ASP A 221 7.25 0.74 -16.16
N LYS A 222 6.25 -0.04 -15.71
CA LYS A 222 6.33 -1.49 -15.75
C LYS A 222 6.15 -1.94 -17.21
N SER A 223 7.21 -2.50 -17.79
CA SER A 223 7.20 -3.10 -19.15
C SER A 223 6.42 -4.41 -19.18
#